data_AF-A0A2E4SQS4-F1
#
_entry.id   AF-A0A2E4SQS4-F1
#
_cell.length_a   1.000
_cell.length_b   1.000
_cell.length_c   1.000
_cell.angle_alpha   90.00
_cell.angle_beta   90.00
_cell.angle_gamma   90.00
#
_symmetry.space_group_name_H-M   'P 1'
#
loop_
_entity.id
_entity.type
_entity.pdbx_description
1 polymer ?
#
loop_
_entity_poly.entity_id
_entity_poly.type
_entity_poly.pdbx_seq_one_letter_code
_entity_poly.pdbx_strand_id
1 'polypeptide(L)'
;MHYSKKIFLALFSMTLIVGCGSQDSNDEKAFNLALESIGGADMIQGLDEYLIKSERDEYIMGQGPEPGKGMMLLAAPTTNVSHKLSQNAIRVDLITTLAAREGGYITREVNTLLVGDEGYLSEDDPMGIVKEKDKVLTPDKAAAAMKTERLLNPHLLINEVLNDSSLLVDVDASSADKNEGWRYKENEVFPVTVDRLRQTGLRTLVANKEWEQQASQKEFFPKMINKTLIEPDWLDKWKANTEIDENDYLTFSIKDKVYPITFYVNKDSGLIAKISTMEWDVVYGDIEIEVKFDNWDFSQEIPFPMTVRMSQGGAPRWEIRRDSVEINPGFSEDHFDQPPGLKYIHNESFAQRGWEISQTMRMFTLSGAYRPELKWTALADGIHYLSALPLDGIYTLIVEQENGVVVIEPGMNDLKGEEVAKWIYANIPNKPITHIIPTHHHNDHGAGIRPYIAEGADLVVHESAVDFYQAQINRPKSSVVIDALDRLDDRNNEVITGVSPDEPYVIDDPERPVIVYPVLNGHTEDMTVALIGNVNMLYAGDLYVSGVARDKRSGTKRGPNVVPYHSAISLNEAIKEFNIPADILLGSHDVEPVSYQDLIDYITD
;
A
#
# COMPACT_ATOMS: atom_id res chain seq x y z
N MET A 1 93.06 0.72 -43.85
CA MET A 1 92.37 1.82 -43.13
C MET A 1 90.91 1.44 -42.96
N HIS A 2 90.38 1.66 -41.76
CA HIS A 2 89.19 1.05 -41.20
C HIS A 2 87.86 1.40 -41.88
N TYR A 3 87.00 0.38 -41.83
CA TYR A 3 85.54 0.33 -41.90
C TYR A 3 84.81 1.48 -41.16
N SER A 4 83.66 1.92 -41.70
CA SER A 4 82.33 1.56 -41.19
C SER A 4 81.24 2.51 -41.73
N LYS A 5 80.29 1.96 -42.48
CA LYS A 5 79.01 2.58 -42.83
C LYS A 5 78.05 2.38 -41.66
N LYS A 6 77.48 3.46 -41.12
CA LYS A 6 76.40 3.39 -40.13
C LYS A 6 75.11 2.91 -40.81
N ILE A 7 74.63 1.75 -40.41
CA ILE A 7 73.28 1.24 -40.69
C ILE A 7 72.40 1.65 -39.51
N PHE A 8 71.30 2.34 -39.80
CA PHE A 8 70.22 2.59 -38.84
C PHE A 8 69.40 1.30 -38.70
N LEU A 9 69.39 0.70 -37.51
CA LEU A 9 68.52 -0.41 -37.16
C LEU A 9 67.36 0.16 -36.33
N ALA A 10 66.15 0.13 -36.89
CA ALA A 10 64.92 0.40 -36.16
C ALA A 10 64.60 -0.82 -35.28
N LEU A 11 64.63 -0.66 -33.96
CA LEU A 11 64.12 -1.66 -33.04
C LEU A 11 62.59 -1.57 -33.02
N PHE A 12 61.93 -2.61 -33.52
CA PHE A 12 60.52 -2.89 -33.23
C PHE A 12 60.45 -3.48 -31.81
N SER A 13 60.01 -2.69 -30.84
CA SER A 13 59.62 -3.19 -29.52
C SER A 13 58.25 -3.85 -29.63
N MET A 14 58.24 -5.18 -29.65
CA MET A 14 57.04 -5.99 -29.55
C MET A 14 56.60 -5.97 -28.09
N THR A 15 55.70 -5.05 -27.74
CA THR A 15 55.06 -5.01 -26.43
C THR A 15 54.04 -6.15 -26.38
N LEU A 16 54.40 -7.26 -25.75
CA LEU A 16 53.41 -8.23 -25.27
C LEU A 16 52.56 -7.52 -24.22
N ILE A 17 51.34 -7.13 -24.60
CA ILE A 17 50.27 -6.85 -23.65
C ILE A 17 49.85 -8.21 -23.11
N VAL A 18 50.46 -8.62 -22.01
CA VAL A 18 49.87 -9.64 -21.14
C VAL A 18 48.64 -8.96 -20.55
N GLY A 19 47.46 -9.30 -21.08
CA GLY A 19 46.20 -8.91 -20.49
C GLY A 19 46.17 -9.39 -19.05
N CYS A 20 46.11 -8.45 -18.10
CA CYS A 20 45.54 -8.74 -16.81
C CYS A 20 44.08 -9.09 -17.07
N GLY A 21 43.75 -10.38 -17.08
CA GLY A 21 42.36 -10.79 -16.92
C GLY A 21 41.92 -10.33 -15.54
N SER A 22 41.09 -9.28 -15.48
CA SER A 22 40.16 -9.14 -14.37
C SER A 22 39.35 -10.42 -14.34
N GLN A 23 39.46 -11.21 -13.27
CA GLN A 23 38.43 -12.22 -13.03
C GLN A 23 37.14 -11.43 -12.83
N ASP A 24 36.21 -11.53 -13.78
CA ASP A 24 34.87 -10.97 -13.60
C ASP A 24 34.34 -11.42 -12.23
N SER A 25 33.79 -10.45 -11.49
CA SER A 25 33.13 -10.73 -10.22
C SER A 25 32.02 -11.78 -10.42
N ASN A 26 31.64 -12.51 -9.36
CA ASN A 26 30.54 -13.47 -9.48
C ASN A 26 29.24 -12.78 -9.92
N ASP A 27 29.06 -11.52 -9.52
CA ASP A 27 27.94 -10.66 -9.88
C ASP A 27 27.94 -10.30 -11.37
N GLU A 28 29.09 -9.88 -11.93
CA GLU A 28 29.21 -9.63 -13.39
C GLU A 28 28.93 -10.89 -14.20
N LYS A 29 29.36 -12.06 -13.73
CA LYS A 29 29.03 -13.34 -14.40
C LYS A 29 27.54 -13.64 -14.33
N ALA A 30 26.91 -13.42 -13.18
CA ALA A 30 25.47 -13.63 -13.01
C ALA A 30 24.67 -12.67 -13.90
N PHE A 31 25.05 -11.40 -13.95
CA PHE A 31 24.46 -10.38 -14.81
C PHE A 31 24.59 -10.75 -16.30
N ASN A 32 25.80 -11.06 -16.75
CA ASN A 32 26.04 -11.44 -18.14
C ASN A 32 25.26 -12.70 -18.52
N LEU A 33 25.19 -13.70 -17.63
CA LEU A 33 24.40 -14.90 -17.86
C LEU A 33 22.90 -14.57 -18.01
N ALA A 34 22.37 -13.71 -17.13
CA ALA A 34 20.99 -13.24 -17.22
C ALA A 34 20.71 -12.50 -18.54
N LEU A 35 21.59 -11.57 -18.90
CA LEU A 35 21.50 -10.78 -20.13
C LEU A 35 21.46 -11.66 -21.38
N GLU A 36 22.37 -12.62 -21.50
CA GLU A 36 22.42 -13.54 -22.64
C GLU A 36 21.14 -14.40 -22.71
N SER A 37 20.59 -14.82 -21.57
CA SER A 37 19.37 -15.65 -21.53
C SER A 37 18.12 -14.95 -22.06
N ILE A 38 18.10 -13.60 -22.05
CA ILE A 38 16.96 -12.79 -22.51
C ILE A 38 17.19 -12.13 -23.88
N GLY A 39 18.21 -12.57 -24.63
CA GLY A 39 18.47 -12.14 -26.01
C GLY A 39 19.78 -11.35 -26.20
N GLY A 40 20.51 -11.02 -25.13
CA GLY A 40 21.79 -10.33 -25.20
C GLY A 40 21.68 -8.79 -25.30
N ALA A 41 22.83 -8.12 -25.20
CA ALA A 41 22.91 -6.65 -25.12
C ALA A 41 22.25 -5.94 -26.30
N ASP A 42 22.55 -6.37 -27.54
CA ASP A 42 22.05 -5.73 -28.76
C ASP A 42 20.51 -5.78 -28.83
N MET A 43 19.90 -6.90 -28.42
CA MET A 43 18.45 -7.06 -28.46
C MET A 43 17.77 -6.25 -27.36
N ILE A 44 18.31 -6.27 -26.13
CA ILE A 44 17.75 -5.51 -25.01
C ILE A 44 17.89 -3.99 -25.23
N GLN A 45 19.03 -3.52 -25.75
CA GLN A 45 19.21 -2.10 -26.09
C GLN A 45 18.39 -1.68 -27.32
N GLY A 46 18.07 -2.63 -28.21
CA GLY A 46 17.21 -2.42 -29.37
C GLY A 46 15.71 -2.49 -29.08
N LEU A 47 15.30 -2.96 -27.90
CA LEU A 47 13.90 -3.01 -27.48
C LEU A 47 13.39 -1.60 -27.23
N ASP A 48 12.45 -1.12 -28.06
CA ASP A 48 11.82 0.19 -27.88
C ASP A 48 10.34 0.08 -27.52
N GLU A 49 9.57 -0.71 -28.29
CA GLU A 49 8.13 -0.83 -28.10
C GLU A 49 7.71 -2.27 -27.80
N TYR A 50 6.82 -2.45 -26.82
CA TYR A 50 6.13 -3.73 -26.62
C TYR A 50 4.78 -3.56 -25.93
N LEU A 51 3.87 -4.49 -26.18
CA LEU A 51 2.53 -4.57 -25.59
C LEU A 51 2.38 -5.87 -24.82
N ILE A 52 1.96 -5.79 -23.56
CA ILE A 52 1.61 -6.95 -22.72
C ILE A 52 0.11 -6.95 -22.48
N LYS A 53 -0.56 -8.07 -22.83
CA LYS A 53 -1.95 -8.32 -22.44
C LYS A 53 -1.98 -9.33 -21.31
N SER A 54 -2.74 -9.05 -20.26
CA SER A 54 -2.74 -9.88 -19.04
C SER A 54 -4.03 -9.80 -18.25
N GLU A 55 -4.24 -10.80 -17.40
CA GLU A 55 -5.14 -10.77 -16.26
C GLU A 55 -4.30 -10.62 -14.97
N ARG A 56 -4.74 -9.78 -14.03
CA ARG A 56 -3.96 -9.44 -12.83
C ARG A 56 -4.75 -9.61 -11.54
N ASP A 57 -4.53 -10.66 -10.78
CA ASP A 57 -5.11 -10.74 -9.43
C ASP A 57 -4.32 -9.82 -8.50
N GLU A 58 -5.05 -9.07 -7.68
CA GLU A 58 -4.48 -8.12 -6.74
C GLU A 58 -4.94 -8.44 -5.32
N TYR A 59 -4.00 -8.58 -4.40
CA TYR A 59 -4.27 -8.93 -3.00
C TYR A 59 -3.86 -7.79 -2.07
N ILE A 60 -4.69 -7.46 -1.08
CA ILE A 60 -4.42 -6.39 -0.11
C ILE A 60 -4.52 -6.92 1.32
N MET A 61 -3.56 -6.53 2.17
CA MET A 61 -3.53 -6.85 3.60
C MET A 61 -4.14 -5.71 4.43
N GLY A 62 -4.58 -6.01 5.66
CA GLY A 62 -5.05 -4.99 6.61
C GLY A 62 -6.45 -4.46 6.32
N GLN A 63 -7.28 -5.22 5.58
CA GLN A 63 -8.69 -4.94 5.28
C GLN A 63 -9.62 -6.09 5.74
N GLY A 64 -9.06 -6.97 6.56
CA GLY A 64 -9.76 -8.10 7.15
C GLY A 64 -10.75 -7.67 8.25
N PRO A 65 -11.58 -8.61 8.72
CA PRO A 65 -12.49 -8.38 9.84
C PRO A 65 -11.78 -8.27 11.20
N GLU A 66 -10.62 -8.90 11.33
CA GLU A 66 -9.91 -9.11 12.60
C GLU A 66 -8.60 -8.32 12.61
N PRO A 67 -8.25 -7.65 13.73
CA PRO A 67 -7.00 -6.92 13.86
C PRO A 67 -5.77 -7.75 13.50
N GLY A 68 -4.93 -7.22 12.61
CA GLY A 68 -3.70 -7.86 12.16
C GLY A 68 -3.88 -9.13 11.32
N LYS A 69 -5.11 -9.43 10.89
CA LYS A 69 -5.42 -10.66 10.17
C LYS A 69 -6.26 -10.43 8.93
N GLY A 70 -6.04 -11.32 7.98
CA GLY A 70 -6.84 -11.46 6.79
C GLY A 70 -6.34 -10.61 5.63
N MET A 71 -6.61 -11.15 4.46
CA MET A 71 -6.27 -10.58 3.16
C MET A 71 -7.54 -10.39 2.35
N MET A 72 -7.53 -9.53 1.34
CA MET A 72 -8.62 -9.36 0.40
C MET A 72 -8.11 -9.47 -1.02
N LEU A 73 -8.71 -10.37 -1.81
CA LEU A 73 -8.53 -10.46 -3.25
C LEU A 73 -9.47 -9.46 -3.92
N LEU A 74 -8.90 -8.55 -4.70
CA LEU A 74 -9.62 -7.63 -5.56
C LEU A 74 -9.94 -8.31 -6.91
N ALA A 75 -10.95 -7.79 -7.59
CA ALA A 75 -11.38 -8.34 -8.86
C ALA A 75 -10.25 -8.30 -9.91
N ALA A 76 -9.95 -9.46 -10.49
CA ALA A 76 -8.94 -9.69 -11.52
C ALA A 76 -9.23 -8.88 -12.79
N PRO A 77 -8.63 -7.70 -13.00
CA PRO A 77 -8.92 -6.90 -14.16
C PRO A 77 -8.14 -7.41 -15.37
N THR A 78 -8.76 -7.30 -16.54
CA THR A 78 -8.02 -7.39 -17.81
C THR A 78 -7.19 -6.12 -17.95
N THR A 79 -5.88 -6.29 -18.22
CA THR A 79 -4.92 -5.18 -18.27
C THR A 79 -4.03 -5.30 -19.50
N ASN A 80 -4.00 -4.23 -20.30
CA ASN A 80 -3.07 -4.03 -21.41
C ASN A 80 -2.03 -2.99 -21.01
N VAL A 81 -0.75 -3.32 -21.12
CA VAL A 81 0.34 -2.39 -20.83
C VAL A 81 1.20 -2.19 -22.06
N SER A 82 1.22 -0.96 -22.56
CA SER A 82 2.04 -0.51 -23.67
C SER A 82 3.29 0.17 -23.14
N HIS A 83 4.46 -0.19 -23.65
CA HIS A 83 5.73 0.42 -23.30
C HIS A 83 6.38 1.08 -24.52
N LYS A 84 6.99 2.26 -24.32
CA LYS A 84 7.84 2.94 -25.30
C LYS A 84 9.08 3.52 -24.60
N LEU A 85 10.19 2.79 -24.68
CA LEU A 85 11.37 3.04 -23.84
C LEU A 85 12.12 4.32 -24.23
N SER A 86 12.20 4.63 -25.52
CA SER A 86 12.80 5.88 -26.03
C SER A 86 12.11 7.15 -25.53
N GLN A 87 10.84 7.05 -25.11
CA GLN A 87 10.06 8.15 -24.52
C GLN A 87 9.93 8.03 -23.01
N ASN A 88 10.48 6.99 -22.39
CA ASN A 88 10.23 6.62 -21.00
C ASN A 88 8.72 6.58 -20.68
N ALA A 89 7.93 6.00 -21.58
CA ALA A 89 6.48 6.02 -21.52
C ALA A 89 5.88 4.63 -21.26
N ILE A 90 4.90 4.58 -20.37
CA ILE A 90 4.11 3.39 -20.06
C ILE A 90 2.65 3.79 -20.06
N ARG A 91 1.82 3.04 -20.79
CA ARG A 91 0.37 3.21 -20.76
C ARG A 91 -0.27 1.93 -20.23
N VAL A 92 -1.03 2.05 -19.15
CA VAL A 92 -1.76 0.96 -18.49
C VAL A 92 -3.25 1.18 -18.73
N ASP A 93 -3.84 0.34 -19.59
CA ASP A 93 -5.27 0.32 -19.86
C ASP A 93 -5.89 -0.88 -19.11
N LEU A 94 -6.76 -0.61 -18.16
CA LEU A 94 -7.30 -1.59 -17.21
C LEU A 94 -8.82 -1.63 -17.28
N ILE A 95 -9.40 -2.83 -17.26
CA ILE A 95 -10.85 -3.06 -17.17
C ILE A 95 -11.14 -3.90 -15.92
N THR A 96 -11.83 -3.32 -14.94
CA THR A 96 -12.23 -4.01 -13.69
C THR A 96 -13.73 -4.09 -13.54
N THR A 97 -14.20 -5.05 -12.74
CA THR A 97 -15.61 -5.29 -12.44
C THR A 97 -15.82 -5.29 -10.92
N LEU A 98 -16.63 -4.38 -10.40
CA LEU A 98 -16.81 -4.15 -8.97
C LEU A 98 -18.26 -4.35 -8.51
N ALA A 99 -18.45 -4.79 -7.27
CA ALA A 99 -19.78 -4.94 -6.69
C ALA A 99 -20.54 -3.60 -6.58
N ALA A 100 -21.76 -3.57 -7.11
CA ALA A 100 -22.62 -2.40 -7.20
C ALA A 100 -23.49 -2.18 -5.96
N ARG A 101 -23.90 -0.93 -5.66
CA ARG A 101 -24.76 -0.59 -4.50
C ARG A 101 -26.17 -1.19 -4.65
N GLU A 102 -26.66 -1.27 -5.88
CA GLU A 102 -27.95 -1.82 -6.28
C GLU A 102 -27.96 -3.35 -6.43
N GLY A 103 -26.80 -4.00 -6.24
CA GLY A 103 -26.60 -5.44 -6.45
C GLY A 103 -26.05 -5.75 -7.84
N GLY A 104 -25.33 -6.87 -7.98
CA GLY A 104 -24.59 -7.19 -9.21
C GLY A 104 -23.25 -6.45 -9.30
N TYR A 105 -22.76 -6.21 -10.52
CA TYR A 105 -21.44 -5.64 -10.77
C TYR A 105 -21.45 -4.49 -11.78
N ILE A 106 -20.52 -3.54 -11.63
CA ILE A 106 -20.25 -2.41 -12.53
C ILE A 106 -18.85 -2.60 -13.14
N THR A 107 -18.76 -2.48 -14.46
CA THR A 107 -17.47 -2.46 -15.18
C THR A 107 -16.92 -1.04 -15.27
N ARG A 108 -15.62 -0.88 -15.04
CA ARG A 108 -14.88 0.38 -15.17
C ARG A 108 -13.65 0.17 -16.04
N GLU A 109 -13.40 1.14 -16.91
CA GLU A 109 -12.18 1.24 -17.70
C GLU A 109 -11.34 2.37 -17.11
N VAL A 110 -10.03 2.14 -16.96
CA VAL A 110 -9.09 3.13 -16.43
C VAL A 110 -7.86 3.12 -17.29
N ASN A 111 -7.50 4.28 -17.85
CA ASN A 111 -6.28 4.45 -18.61
C ASN A 111 -5.33 5.37 -17.84
N THR A 112 -4.17 4.83 -17.50
CA THR A 112 -3.06 5.56 -16.87
C THR A 112 -1.92 5.70 -17.86
N LEU A 113 -1.49 6.93 -18.11
CA LEU A 113 -0.29 7.22 -18.91
C LEU A 113 0.80 7.75 -17.98
N LEU A 114 1.97 7.11 -18.00
CA LEU A 114 3.19 7.53 -17.32
C LEU A 114 4.21 7.95 -18.37
N VAL A 115 4.81 9.13 -18.25
CA VAL A 115 5.86 9.63 -19.16
C VAL A 115 6.96 10.28 -18.32
N GLY A 116 8.10 9.60 -18.18
CA GLY A 116 9.11 10.04 -17.21
C GLY A 116 8.57 9.98 -15.79
N ASP A 117 8.67 11.10 -15.06
CA ASP A 117 8.08 11.25 -13.73
C ASP A 117 6.61 11.71 -13.78
N GLU A 118 6.06 11.97 -14.96
CA GLU A 118 4.72 12.49 -15.14
C GLU A 118 3.69 11.36 -15.18
N GLY A 119 2.50 11.60 -14.63
CA GLY A 119 1.39 10.67 -14.69
C GLY A 119 0.07 11.36 -15.03
N TYR A 120 -0.76 10.69 -15.80
CA TYR A 120 -2.05 11.18 -16.30
C TYR A 120 -3.11 10.09 -16.22
N LEU A 121 -4.32 10.45 -15.82
CA LEU A 121 -5.50 9.60 -15.80
C LEU A 121 -6.55 10.11 -16.78
N SER A 122 -7.11 9.21 -17.60
CA SER A 122 -8.21 9.56 -18.51
C SER A 122 -9.59 9.21 -17.94
N GLU A 123 -9.66 8.53 -16.79
CA GLU A 123 -10.90 8.06 -16.18
C GLU A 123 -10.83 8.21 -14.65
N ASP A 124 -11.96 8.01 -13.98
CA ASP A 124 -12.00 7.96 -12.52
C ASP A 124 -11.23 6.74 -12.00
N ASP A 125 -10.89 6.76 -10.71
CA ASP A 125 -10.12 5.67 -10.12
C ASP A 125 -10.83 4.30 -10.25
N PRO A 126 -10.08 3.18 -10.22
CA PRO A 126 -10.65 1.85 -10.39
C PRO A 126 -11.81 1.55 -9.43
N MET A 127 -11.78 2.09 -8.20
CA MET A 127 -12.83 1.88 -7.19
C MET A 127 -14.03 2.84 -7.34
N GLY A 128 -13.91 3.88 -8.17
CA GLY A 128 -14.94 4.89 -8.38
C GLY A 128 -15.21 5.80 -7.19
N ILE A 129 -14.21 5.94 -6.30
CA ILE A 129 -14.26 6.73 -5.08
C ILE A 129 -13.85 8.18 -5.37
N VAL A 130 -12.81 8.37 -6.17
CA VAL A 130 -12.19 9.65 -6.45
C VAL A 130 -12.45 10.04 -7.90
N LYS A 131 -13.01 11.24 -8.09
CA LYS A 131 -13.22 11.82 -9.42
C LYS A 131 -11.90 12.33 -9.98
N GLU A 132 -11.17 11.48 -10.68
CA GLU A 132 -9.84 11.73 -11.23
C GLU A 132 -9.80 11.75 -12.75
N LYS A 133 -10.96 11.61 -13.43
CA LYS A 133 -11.05 11.72 -14.87
C LYS A 133 -10.44 13.01 -15.42
N ASP A 134 -9.63 12.86 -16.46
CA ASP A 134 -8.95 13.93 -17.19
C ASP A 134 -8.07 14.81 -16.28
N LYS A 135 -7.29 14.17 -15.39
CA LYS A 135 -6.39 14.86 -14.45
C LYS A 135 -4.97 14.30 -14.49
N VAL A 136 -4.05 15.11 -13.96
CA VAL A 136 -2.71 14.64 -13.60
C VAL A 136 -2.78 13.72 -12.39
N LEU A 137 -2.02 12.62 -12.43
CA LEU A 137 -1.73 11.83 -11.25
C LEU A 137 -0.87 12.66 -10.29
N THR A 138 -1.03 12.41 -9.00
CA THR A 138 -0.10 12.94 -8.01
C THR A 138 1.26 12.24 -8.15
N PRO A 139 2.40 12.91 -7.86
CA PRO A 139 3.73 12.34 -8.09
C PRO A 139 4.02 11.02 -7.36
N ASP A 140 3.42 10.80 -6.19
CA ASP A 140 3.47 9.52 -5.46
C ASP A 140 2.76 8.39 -6.20
N LYS A 141 1.56 8.62 -6.74
CA LYS A 141 0.84 7.61 -7.53
C LYS A 141 1.60 7.27 -8.80
N ALA A 142 2.14 8.28 -9.48
CA ALA A 142 2.97 8.08 -10.67
C ALA A 142 4.22 7.25 -10.34
N ALA A 143 4.94 7.59 -9.26
CA ALA A 143 6.11 6.85 -8.80
C ALA A 143 5.77 5.40 -8.37
N ALA A 144 4.67 5.18 -7.64
CA ALA A 144 4.25 3.85 -7.21
C ALA A 144 3.86 2.94 -8.40
N ALA A 145 3.15 3.50 -9.39
CA ALA A 145 2.81 2.79 -10.61
C ALA A 145 4.06 2.47 -11.44
N MET A 146 4.97 3.44 -11.59
CA MET A 146 6.25 3.25 -12.27
C MET A 146 7.11 2.18 -11.61
N LYS A 147 7.27 2.22 -10.27
CA LYS A 147 8.01 1.20 -9.51
C LYS A 147 7.42 -0.18 -9.73
N THR A 148 6.09 -0.30 -9.69
CA THR A 148 5.43 -1.60 -9.90
C THR A 148 5.71 -2.14 -11.31
N GLU A 149 5.43 -1.38 -12.37
CA GLU A 149 5.67 -1.88 -13.74
C GLU A 149 7.16 -2.16 -14.02
N ARG A 150 8.06 -1.40 -13.38
CA ARG A 150 9.51 -1.66 -13.43
C ARG A 150 9.88 -3.00 -12.79
N LEU A 151 9.34 -3.32 -11.62
CA LEU A 151 9.59 -4.61 -10.94
C LEU A 151 8.94 -5.80 -11.66
N LEU A 152 7.82 -5.60 -12.36
CA LEU A 152 7.15 -6.66 -13.12
C LEU A 152 7.85 -7.02 -14.43
N ASN A 153 8.83 -6.23 -14.88
CA ASN A 153 9.49 -6.38 -16.17
C ASN A 153 11.03 -6.34 -16.00
N PRO A 154 11.68 -7.51 -15.83
CA PRO A 154 13.11 -7.55 -15.53
C PRO A 154 13.98 -7.00 -16.66
N HIS A 155 13.48 -7.00 -17.90
CA HIS A 155 14.12 -6.39 -19.07
C HIS A 155 14.41 -4.90 -18.88
N LEU A 156 13.52 -4.16 -18.22
CA LEU A 156 13.71 -2.74 -17.94
C LEU A 156 14.92 -2.53 -17.03
N LEU A 157 15.01 -3.32 -15.96
CA LEU A 157 16.11 -3.25 -14.99
C LEU A 157 17.45 -3.67 -15.61
N ILE A 158 17.47 -4.71 -16.46
CA ILE A 158 18.68 -5.10 -17.20
C ILE A 158 19.12 -3.98 -18.16
N ASN A 159 18.17 -3.35 -18.86
CA ASN A 159 18.48 -2.24 -19.75
C ASN A 159 19.03 -1.01 -19.00
N GLU A 160 18.54 -0.73 -17.79
CA GLU A 160 19.10 0.32 -16.92
C GLU A 160 20.58 0.08 -16.64
N VAL A 161 20.96 -1.15 -16.29
CA VAL A 161 22.38 -1.53 -16.04
C VAL A 161 23.22 -1.43 -17.31
N LEU A 162 22.68 -1.81 -18.47
CA LEU A 162 23.40 -1.66 -19.75
C LEU A 162 23.69 -0.20 -20.09
N ASN A 163 22.80 0.71 -19.68
CA ASN A 163 22.96 2.15 -19.89
C ASN A 163 23.83 2.80 -18.80
N ASP A 164 23.87 2.24 -17.59
CA ASP A 164 24.72 2.67 -16.49
C ASP A 164 25.24 1.48 -15.67
N SER A 165 26.44 1.01 -16.00
CA SER A 165 27.08 -0.12 -15.32
C SER A 165 27.46 0.17 -13.87
N SER A 166 27.45 1.44 -13.43
CA SER A 166 27.69 1.80 -12.03
C SER A 166 26.54 1.42 -11.10
N LEU A 167 25.40 1.01 -11.65
CA LEU A 167 24.28 0.46 -10.89
C LEU A 167 24.60 -0.92 -10.32
N LEU A 168 25.49 -1.71 -10.94
CA LEU A 168 25.89 -3.00 -10.36
C LEU A 168 26.66 -2.77 -9.06
N VAL A 169 26.17 -3.40 -7.99
CA VAL A 169 26.74 -3.27 -6.65
C VAL A 169 27.04 -4.64 -6.06
N ASP A 170 28.23 -4.77 -5.49
CA ASP A 170 28.63 -5.94 -4.70
C ASP A 170 27.96 -5.82 -3.33
N VAL A 171 26.76 -6.40 -3.23
CA VAL A 171 26.06 -6.53 -1.94
C VAL A 171 26.53 -7.84 -1.36
N ASP A 172 27.48 -7.74 -0.42
CA ASP A 172 28.07 -8.88 0.25
C ASP A 172 26.96 -9.72 0.90
N ALA A 173 26.58 -10.84 0.27
CA ALA A 173 25.52 -11.76 0.71
C ALA A 173 25.80 -12.38 2.09
N SER A 174 26.98 -12.10 2.64
CA SER A 174 27.52 -12.56 3.92
C SER A 174 27.52 -11.49 5.04
N SER A 175 27.11 -10.25 4.75
CA SER A 175 27.02 -9.21 5.79
C SER A 175 25.87 -9.50 6.76
N ALA A 176 26.22 -9.61 8.04
CA ALA A 176 25.32 -9.98 9.13
C ALA A 176 24.12 -9.02 9.23
N ASP A 177 22.95 -9.62 9.46
CA ASP A 177 21.58 -9.09 9.40
C ASP A 177 21.03 -8.86 7.98
N LYS A 178 20.72 -9.96 7.27
CA LYS A 178 19.68 -9.95 6.23
C LYS A 178 18.36 -9.53 6.91
N ASN A 179 18.11 -8.23 7.02
CA ASN A 179 16.81 -7.72 7.40
C ASN A 179 15.85 -8.02 6.24
N GLU A 180 15.17 -9.16 6.29
CA GLU A 180 14.15 -9.58 5.31
C GLU A 180 12.82 -8.80 5.49
N GLY A 181 12.82 -7.75 6.32
CA GLY A 181 11.62 -7.04 6.72
C GLY A 181 10.61 -7.98 7.40
N TRP A 182 9.37 -7.52 7.47
CA TRP A 182 8.25 -8.32 7.96
C TRP A 182 7.89 -9.42 6.97
N ARG A 183 7.69 -10.63 7.46
CA ARG A 183 7.12 -11.75 6.70
C ARG A 183 5.83 -12.21 7.37
N TYR A 184 4.73 -12.19 6.62
CA TYR A 184 3.43 -12.57 7.13
C TYR A 184 3.39 -14.06 7.50
N LYS A 185 2.83 -14.34 8.66
CA LYS A 185 2.53 -15.69 9.12
C LYS A 185 1.20 -16.14 8.55
N GLU A 186 1.00 -17.46 8.49
CA GLU A 186 -0.23 -18.05 7.97
C GLU A 186 -1.48 -17.53 8.71
N ASN A 187 -1.39 -17.38 10.04
CA ASN A 187 -2.49 -16.88 10.87
C ASN A 187 -2.75 -15.37 10.73
N GLU A 188 -1.87 -14.63 10.04
CA GLU A 188 -2.07 -13.23 9.65
C GLU A 188 -2.67 -13.13 8.24
N VAL A 189 -2.36 -14.08 7.35
CA VAL A 189 -2.90 -14.11 5.98
C VAL A 189 -4.36 -14.58 5.96
N PHE A 190 -4.71 -15.60 6.74
CA PHE A 190 -6.09 -16.09 6.79
C PHE A 190 -6.97 -15.25 7.72
N PRO A 191 -8.24 -15.02 7.33
CA PRO A 191 -8.90 -15.53 6.12
C PRO A 191 -8.64 -14.63 4.90
N VAL A 192 -8.79 -15.18 3.69
CA VAL A 192 -8.74 -14.40 2.45
C VAL A 192 -10.16 -14.09 1.98
N THR A 193 -10.56 -12.83 2.02
CA THR A 193 -11.81 -12.34 1.43
C THR A 193 -11.71 -12.41 -0.08
N VAL A 194 -12.54 -13.23 -0.73
CA VAL A 194 -12.57 -13.38 -2.20
C VAL A 194 -13.81 -12.77 -2.85
N ASP A 195 -14.84 -12.48 -2.05
CA ASP A 195 -16.03 -11.77 -2.50
C ASP A 195 -16.69 -11.06 -1.31
N ARG A 196 -17.41 -9.96 -1.56
CA ARG A 196 -18.13 -9.19 -0.55
C ARG A 196 -19.45 -8.67 -1.12
N LEU A 197 -20.55 -9.03 -0.45
CA LEU A 197 -21.86 -8.44 -0.69
C LEU A 197 -21.89 -7.03 -0.08
N ARG A 198 -21.81 -6.01 -0.92
CA ARG A 198 -21.67 -4.61 -0.48
C ARG A 198 -22.79 -4.12 0.45
N GLN A 199 -24.00 -4.63 0.27
CA GLN A 199 -25.20 -4.22 1.01
C GLN A 199 -25.19 -4.72 2.46
N THR A 200 -24.81 -5.99 2.65
CA THR A 200 -24.84 -6.64 3.96
C THR A 200 -23.48 -6.62 4.66
N GLY A 201 -22.40 -6.34 3.91
CA GLY A 201 -21.03 -6.49 4.39
C GLY A 201 -20.55 -7.95 4.41
N LEU A 202 -21.43 -8.93 4.16
CA LEU A 202 -21.11 -10.34 4.24
C LEU A 202 -20.07 -10.75 3.19
N ARG A 203 -19.13 -11.59 3.61
CA ARG A 203 -17.95 -11.98 2.85
C ARG A 203 -18.01 -13.47 2.48
N THR A 204 -17.49 -13.79 1.30
CA THR A 204 -17.04 -15.15 0.97
C THR A 204 -15.55 -15.22 1.25
N LEU A 205 -15.15 -16.18 2.07
CA LEU A 205 -13.78 -16.32 2.54
C LEU A 205 -13.16 -17.63 2.06
N VAL A 206 -11.88 -17.61 1.75
CA VAL A 206 -11.01 -18.79 1.80
C VAL A 206 -10.34 -18.81 3.18
N ALA A 207 -10.39 -19.95 3.87
CA ALA A 207 -9.81 -20.08 5.20
C ALA A 207 -9.27 -21.48 5.45
N ASN A 208 -8.46 -21.62 6.50
CA ASN A 208 -8.10 -22.92 7.05
C ASN A 208 -9.13 -23.36 8.12
N LYS A 209 -9.09 -24.65 8.50
CA LYS A 209 -10.04 -25.23 9.46
C LYS A 209 -9.91 -24.64 10.86
N GLU A 210 -8.69 -24.31 11.26
CA GLU A 210 -8.41 -23.74 12.57
C GLU A 210 -9.08 -22.37 12.72
N TRP A 211 -8.89 -21.51 11.71
CA TRP A 211 -9.53 -20.20 11.67
C TRP A 211 -11.06 -20.33 11.73
N GLU A 212 -11.67 -21.18 10.88
CA GLU A 212 -13.14 -21.34 10.89
C GLU A 212 -13.65 -21.85 12.25
N GLN A 213 -12.95 -22.79 12.89
CA GLN A 213 -13.34 -23.34 14.18
C GLN A 213 -13.31 -22.26 15.29
N GLN A 214 -12.34 -21.36 15.25
CA GLN A 214 -12.23 -20.25 16.21
C GLN A 214 -13.24 -19.15 15.90
N ALA A 215 -13.29 -18.71 14.65
CA ALA A 215 -14.11 -17.60 14.20
C ALA A 215 -15.61 -17.92 14.38
N SER A 216 -16.06 -19.13 14.04
CA SER A 216 -17.48 -19.54 14.16
C SER A 216 -18.07 -19.50 15.57
N GLN A 217 -17.23 -19.39 16.60
CA GLN A 217 -17.67 -19.25 18.00
C GLN A 217 -17.89 -17.81 18.43
N LYS A 218 -17.42 -16.84 17.62
CA LYS A 218 -17.53 -15.41 17.90
C LYS A 218 -18.90 -14.88 17.52
N GLU A 219 -19.45 -13.96 18.30
CA GLU A 219 -20.73 -13.28 18.01
C GLU A 219 -20.70 -12.49 16.69
N PHE A 220 -19.51 -12.00 16.33
CA PHE A 220 -19.28 -11.25 15.09
C PHE A 220 -19.36 -12.12 13.82
N PHE A 221 -19.11 -13.43 13.92
CA PHE A 221 -19.06 -14.33 12.76
C PHE A 221 -20.33 -14.36 11.89
N PRO A 222 -21.55 -14.58 12.43
CA PRO A 222 -22.76 -14.56 11.62
C PRO A 222 -23.09 -13.17 11.03
N LYS A 223 -22.48 -12.08 11.52
CA LYS A 223 -22.65 -10.73 10.97
C LYS A 223 -21.75 -10.48 9.75
N MET A 224 -20.70 -11.29 9.57
CA MET A 224 -19.68 -11.08 8.54
C MET A 224 -19.62 -12.14 7.46
N ILE A 225 -19.97 -13.38 7.78
CA ILE A 225 -19.63 -14.50 6.91
C ILE A 225 -20.86 -14.97 6.15
N ASN A 226 -20.82 -14.82 4.82
CA ASN A 226 -21.78 -15.46 3.93
C ASN A 226 -21.41 -16.94 3.74
N LYS A 227 -20.13 -17.20 3.46
CA LYS A 227 -19.63 -18.52 3.11
C LYS A 227 -18.13 -18.65 3.39
N THR A 228 -17.71 -19.79 3.93
CA THR A 228 -16.30 -20.17 4.05
C THR A 228 -15.97 -21.28 3.06
N LEU A 229 -14.85 -21.15 2.36
CA LEU A 229 -14.23 -22.16 1.49
C LEU A 229 -12.98 -22.67 2.22
N ILE A 230 -13.01 -23.93 2.65
CA ILE A 230 -11.90 -24.49 3.43
C ILE A 230 -10.81 -25.02 2.51
N GLU A 231 -9.73 -24.25 2.40
CA GLU A 231 -8.54 -24.56 1.61
C GLU A 231 -7.27 -24.38 2.47
N PRO A 232 -6.91 -25.39 3.29
CA PRO A 232 -5.78 -25.27 4.21
C PRO A 232 -4.45 -25.05 3.49
N ASP A 233 -4.26 -25.64 2.31
CA ASP A 233 -3.00 -25.55 1.57
C ASP A 233 -2.93 -24.31 0.66
N TRP A 234 -3.83 -23.33 0.81
CA TRP A 234 -3.92 -22.19 -0.12
C TRP A 234 -2.63 -21.35 -0.12
N LEU A 235 -2.13 -20.99 1.07
CA LEU A 235 -0.88 -20.23 1.19
C LEU A 235 0.34 -21.09 0.85
N ASP A 236 0.33 -22.38 1.19
CA ASP A 236 1.41 -23.30 0.84
C ASP A 236 1.55 -23.47 -0.68
N LYS A 237 0.44 -23.51 -1.42
CA LYS A 237 0.46 -23.48 -2.89
C LYS A 237 1.07 -22.19 -3.42
N TRP A 238 0.80 -21.04 -2.80
CA TRP A 238 1.44 -19.79 -3.19
C TRP A 238 2.96 -19.85 -2.98
N LYS A 239 3.39 -20.26 -1.77
CA LYS A 239 4.81 -20.39 -1.42
C LYS A 239 5.54 -21.36 -2.34
N ALA A 240 4.94 -22.53 -2.61
CA ALA A 240 5.51 -23.51 -3.53
C ALA A 240 5.73 -22.99 -4.96
N ASN A 241 5.01 -21.93 -5.37
CA ASN A 241 5.14 -21.29 -6.68
C ASN A 241 5.96 -19.98 -6.66
N THR A 242 6.49 -19.56 -5.51
CA THR A 242 7.21 -18.28 -5.37
C THR A 242 8.55 -18.41 -4.66
N GLU A 243 8.71 -19.38 -3.77
CA GLU A 243 9.98 -19.67 -3.10
C GLU A 243 10.97 -20.35 -4.04
N ILE A 244 12.26 -20.10 -3.81
CA ILE A 244 13.38 -20.71 -4.54
C ILE A 244 14.42 -21.23 -3.53
N ASP A 245 15.12 -22.32 -3.87
CA ASP A 245 16.33 -22.70 -3.15
C ASP A 245 17.49 -21.83 -3.65
N GLU A 246 17.89 -20.83 -2.88
CA GLU A 246 18.94 -19.87 -3.26
C GLU A 246 20.27 -20.56 -3.68
N ASN A 247 20.52 -21.79 -3.22
CA ASN A 247 21.73 -22.54 -3.60
C ASN A 247 21.78 -22.91 -5.08
N ASP A 248 20.65 -22.90 -5.79
CA ASP A 248 20.57 -23.22 -7.21
C ASP A 248 20.78 -21.99 -8.12
N TYR A 249 20.96 -20.81 -7.52
CA TYR A 249 21.01 -19.54 -8.24
C TYR A 249 22.35 -18.81 -8.05
N LEU A 250 22.74 -18.05 -9.07
CA LEU A 250 23.70 -16.96 -8.93
C LEU A 250 22.94 -15.69 -8.58
N THR A 251 23.61 -14.76 -7.92
CA THR A 251 23.02 -13.47 -7.56
C THR A 251 23.86 -12.32 -8.07
N PHE A 252 23.20 -11.23 -8.41
CA PHE A 252 23.81 -9.90 -8.54
C PHE A 252 22.81 -8.88 -8.03
N SER A 253 23.29 -7.73 -7.57
CA SER A 253 22.43 -6.65 -7.09
C SER A 253 22.63 -5.37 -7.88
N ILE A 254 21.55 -4.61 -8.01
CA ILE A 254 21.60 -3.27 -8.59
C ILE A 254 21.19 -2.25 -7.54
N LYS A 255 21.88 -1.10 -7.55
CA LYS A 255 21.50 0.06 -6.75
C LYS A 255 20.14 0.56 -7.24
N ASP A 256 19.26 0.87 -6.30
CA ASP A 256 17.95 1.45 -6.60
C ASP A 256 17.65 2.65 -5.70
N LYS A 257 16.52 3.33 -5.98
CA LYS A 257 16.10 4.55 -5.27
C LYS A 257 15.83 4.34 -3.78
N VAL A 258 15.32 3.18 -3.39
CA VAL A 258 14.87 2.88 -2.01
C VAL A 258 15.78 1.86 -1.35
N TYR A 259 15.83 0.66 -1.93
CA TYR A 259 16.64 -0.45 -1.46
C TYR A 259 17.17 -1.21 -2.67
N PRO A 260 18.42 -1.75 -2.65
CA PRO A 260 18.94 -2.52 -3.78
C PRO A 260 17.98 -3.59 -4.27
N ILE A 261 18.00 -3.87 -5.57
CA ILE A 261 17.24 -4.97 -6.17
C ILE A 261 18.20 -6.13 -6.40
N THR A 262 17.96 -7.26 -5.75
CA THR A 262 18.73 -8.50 -5.89
C THR A 262 18.10 -9.39 -6.94
N PHE A 263 18.87 -9.86 -7.89
CA PHE A 263 18.45 -10.82 -8.92
C PHE A 263 18.91 -12.22 -8.57
N TYR A 264 18.04 -13.20 -8.81
CA TYR A 264 18.34 -14.62 -8.67
C TYR A 264 18.28 -15.29 -10.05
N VAL A 265 19.45 -15.69 -10.54
CA VAL A 265 19.69 -16.17 -11.90
C VAL A 265 19.96 -17.66 -11.86
N ASN A 266 19.16 -18.47 -12.56
CA ASN A 266 19.31 -19.91 -12.56
C ASN A 266 20.67 -20.31 -13.16
N LYS A 267 21.46 -21.13 -12.45
CA LYS A 267 22.82 -21.50 -12.87
C LYS A 267 22.89 -22.23 -14.22
N ASP A 268 21.84 -22.99 -14.56
CA ASP A 268 21.82 -23.84 -15.75
C ASP A 268 21.20 -23.14 -16.95
N SER A 269 20.04 -22.49 -16.77
CA SER A 269 19.32 -21.84 -17.87
C SER A 269 19.71 -20.38 -18.09
N GLY A 270 20.33 -19.75 -17.08
CA GLY A 270 20.60 -18.31 -17.06
C GLY A 270 19.37 -17.43 -16.87
N LEU A 271 18.16 -17.99 -16.82
CA LEU A 271 16.94 -17.21 -16.65
C LEU A 271 16.89 -16.55 -15.28
N ILE A 272 16.38 -15.31 -15.26
CA ILE A 272 16.02 -14.62 -14.03
C ILE A 272 14.79 -15.32 -13.45
N ALA A 273 14.96 -15.97 -12.30
CA ALA A 273 13.87 -16.68 -11.65
C ALA A 273 13.10 -15.77 -10.69
N LYS A 274 13.80 -14.90 -9.96
CA LYS A 274 13.25 -14.01 -8.93
C LYS A 274 14.04 -12.71 -8.88
N ILE A 275 13.37 -11.62 -8.52
CA ILE A 275 14.02 -10.44 -7.94
C ILE A 275 13.48 -10.17 -6.53
N SER A 276 14.28 -9.58 -5.66
CA SER A 276 13.80 -9.06 -4.37
C SER A 276 14.32 -7.66 -4.07
N THR A 277 13.54 -6.90 -3.32
CA THR A 277 13.88 -5.58 -2.79
C THR A 277 13.04 -5.31 -1.53
N MET A 278 13.18 -4.13 -0.93
CA MET A 278 12.45 -3.76 0.28
C MET A 278 11.69 -2.45 0.08
N GLU A 279 10.55 -2.35 0.74
CA GLU A 279 9.81 -1.10 0.88
C GLU A 279 9.25 -0.96 2.31
N TRP A 280 8.53 0.11 2.58
CA TRP A 280 7.92 0.35 3.89
C TRP A 280 6.42 0.03 3.85
N ASP A 281 5.97 -0.77 4.79
CA ASP A 281 4.57 -0.98 5.13
C ASP A 281 4.19 -0.08 6.31
N VAL A 282 3.01 0.52 6.22
CA VAL A 282 2.52 1.51 7.19
C VAL A 282 2.23 0.92 8.58
N VAL A 283 2.03 -0.39 8.69
CA VAL A 283 1.84 -1.10 9.97
C VAL A 283 3.13 -1.79 10.39
N TYR A 284 3.74 -2.54 9.47
CA TYR A 284 4.80 -3.49 9.80
C TYR A 284 6.22 -2.96 9.61
N GLY A 285 6.38 -1.75 9.05
CA GLY A 285 7.69 -1.16 8.81
C GLY A 285 8.34 -1.74 7.57
N ASP A 286 9.63 -2.05 7.63
CA ASP A 286 10.32 -2.69 6.49
C ASP A 286 9.60 -3.98 6.07
N ILE A 287 9.33 -4.14 4.78
CA ILE A 287 8.68 -5.33 4.20
C ILE A 287 9.32 -5.70 2.86
N GLU A 288 9.61 -6.99 2.67
CA GLU A 288 10.21 -7.46 1.42
C GLU A 288 9.18 -7.53 0.29
N ILE A 289 9.60 -7.09 -0.90
CA ILE A 289 8.90 -7.30 -2.17
C ILE A 289 9.70 -8.31 -2.98
N GLU A 290 9.07 -9.43 -3.31
CA GLU A 290 9.67 -10.49 -4.12
C GLU A 290 8.86 -10.64 -5.40
N VAL A 291 9.51 -10.70 -6.57
CA VAL A 291 8.83 -10.94 -7.85
C VAL A 291 9.41 -12.19 -8.50
N LYS A 292 8.59 -13.23 -8.62
CA LYS A 292 8.90 -14.49 -9.31
C LYS A 292 8.49 -14.41 -10.78
N PHE A 293 9.38 -14.89 -11.65
CA PHE A 293 9.17 -14.98 -13.10
C PHE A 293 9.17 -16.45 -13.53
N ASP A 294 8.08 -16.89 -14.14
CA ASP A 294 7.87 -18.27 -14.59
C ASP A 294 7.33 -18.32 -16.02
N ASN A 295 7.35 -19.52 -16.60
CA ASN A 295 6.78 -19.81 -17.92
C ASN A 295 7.31 -18.87 -19.01
N TRP A 296 8.63 -18.76 -19.11
CA TRP A 296 9.29 -17.94 -20.12
C TRP A 296 8.92 -18.41 -21.53
N ASP A 297 8.40 -17.49 -22.34
CA ASP A 297 8.12 -17.71 -23.75
C ASP A 297 9.33 -17.32 -24.59
N PHE A 298 9.85 -18.28 -25.36
CA PHE A 298 11.00 -18.15 -26.27
C PHE A 298 10.57 -18.10 -27.74
N SER A 299 9.30 -17.85 -28.02
CA SER A 299 8.78 -17.77 -29.39
C SER A 299 9.31 -16.56 -30.18
N GLN A 300 9.82 -15.55 -29.48
CA GLN A 300 10.38 -14.31 -30.02
C GLN A 300 11.87 -14.16 -29.65
N GLU A 301 12.55 -13.19 -30.25
CA GLU A 301 14.00 -12.98 -30.04
C GLU A 301 14.35 -12.51 -28.62
N ILE A 302 13.42 -11.81 -27.96
CA ILE A 302 13.51 -11.45 -26.54
C ILE A 302 12.48 -12.29 -25.80
N PRO A 303 12.91 -13.25 -24.97
CA PRO A 303 12.01 -14.06 -24.16
C PRO A 303 11.33 -13.23 -23.06
N PHE A 304 10.04 -13.50 -22.78
CA PHE A 304 9.30 -12.86 -21.69
C PHE A 304 8.70 -13.89 -20.73
N PRO A 305 8.68 -13.64 -19.41
CA PRO A 305 7.95 -14.49 -18.48
C PRO A 305 6.44 -14.31 -18.67
N MET A 306 5.70 -15.41 -18.79
CA MET A 306 4.24 -15.38 -19.02
C MET A 306 3.44 -15.52 -17.72
N THR A 307 4.09 -15.86 -16.61
CA THR A 307 3.50 -15.80 -15.27
C THR A 307 4.43 -15.01 -14.37
N VAL A 308 3.89 -13.96 -13.74
CA VAL A 308 4.64 -13.09 -12.83
C VAL A 308 3.90 -13.02 -11.52
N ARG A 309 4.56 -13.36 -10.42
CA ARG A 309 3.98 -13.32 -9.06
C ARG A 309 4.76 -12.38 -8.18
N MET A 310 4.09 -11.38 -7.62
CA MET A 310 4.67 -10.53 -6.60
C MET A 310 4.17 -10.96 -5.23
N SER A 311 5.09 -11.19 -4.31
CA SER A 311 4.83 -11.34 -2.89
C SER A 311 5.19 -10.05 -2.15
N GLN A 312 4.43 -9.72 -1.11
CA GLN A 312 4.76 -8.70 -0.12
C GLN A 312 4.85 -9.40 1.25
N GLY A 313 6.03 -9.39 1.87
CA GLY A 313 6.29 -10.13 3.11
C GLY A 313 6.01 -11.64 2.97
N GLY A 314 6.27 -12.23 1.81
CA GLY A 314 5.99 -13.64 1.51
C GLY A 314 4.50 -14.00 1.29
N ALA A 315 3.56 -13.06 1.49
CA ALA A 315 2.16 -13.24 1.15
C ALA A 315 1.86 -12.74 -0.27
N PRO A 316 0.78 -13.23 -0.91
CA PRO A 316 0.39 -12.77 -2.23
C PRO A 316 0.14 -11.25 -2.28
N ARG A 317 0.66 -10.59 -3.32
CA ARG A 317 0.34 -9.20 -3.67
C ARG A 317 -0.19 -9.08 -5.10
N TRP A 318 0.50 -9.69 -6.06
CA TRP A 318 0.07 -9.76 -7.47
C TRP A 318 0.22 -11.16 -8.03
N GLU A 319 -0.80 -11.67 -8.73
CA GLU A 319 -0.64 -12.79 -9.67
C GLU A 319 -1.02 -12.37 -11.07
N ILE A 320 -0.04 -12.32 -11.96
CA ILE A 320 -0.19 -11.83 -13.33
C ILE A 320 -0.04 -12.99 -14.29
N ARG A 321 -1.08 -13.20 -15.08
CA ARG A 321 -1.13 -14.17 -16.18
C ARG A 321 -1.09 -13.38 -17.48
N ARG A 322 0.03 -13.45 -18.21
CA ARG A 322 0.16 -12.77 -19.51
C ARG A 322 -0.41 -13.67 -20.59
N ASP A 323 -1.31 -13.12 -21.39
CA ASP A 323 -1.91 -13.81 -22.53
C ASP A 323 -1.00 -13.70 -23.76
N SER A 324 -0.37 -12.54 -23.94
CA SER A 324 0.53 -12.26 -25.06
C SER A 324 1.50 -11.13 -24.75
N VAL A 325 2.66 -11.19 -25.40
CA VAL A 325 3.61 -10.10 -25.50
C VAL A 325 3.89 -9.87 -26.98
N GLU A 326 3.71 -8.64 -27.44
CA GLU A 326 3.97 -8.25 -28.84
C GLU A 326 5.09 -7.22 -28.86
N ILE A 327 6.23 -7.55 -29.47
CA ILE A 327 7.37 -6.65 -29.65
C ILE A 327 7.18 -5.85 -30.94
N ASN A 328 7.44 -4.54 -30.87
CA ASN A 328 7.25 -3.59 -31.96
C ASN A 328 5.84 -3.62 -32.57
N PRO A 329 4.77 -3.46 -31.77
CA PRO A 329 3.38 -3.48 -32.25
C PRO A 329 3.07 -2.32 -33.22
N GLY A 330 3.92 -1.30 -33.31
CA GLY A 330 3.75 -0.16 -34.20
C GLY A 330 2.65 0.76 -33.69
N PHE A 331 2.79 1.25 -32.46
CA PHE A 331 1.82 2.18 -31.86
C PHE A 331 1.66 3.44 -32.73
N SER A 332 0.46 4.02 -32.74
CA SER A 332 0.24 5.30 -33.41
C SER A 332 1.08 6.41 -32.74
N GLU A 333 1.42 7.46 -33.51
CA GLU A 333 2.24 8.57 -33.01
C GLU A 333 1.64 9.23 -31.75
N ASP A 334 0.31 9.24 -31.64
CA ASP A 334 -0.47 9.84 -30.55
C ASP A 334 -0.76 8.89 -29.37
N HIS A 335 -0.34 7.62 -29.43
CA HIS A 335 -0.71 6.62 -28.41
C HIS A 335 -0.22 6.97 -26.99
N PHE A 336 0.92 7.66 -26.92
CA PHE A 336 1.57 8.14 -25.68
C PHE A 336 1.52 9.67 -25.54
N ASP A 337 0.72 10.36 -26.37
CA ASP A 337 0.60 11.81 -26.25
C ASP A 337 -0.06 12.18 -24.92
N GLN A 338 0.51 13.20 -24.28
CA GLN A 338 -0.04 13.77 -23.06
C GLN A 338 -1.43 14.38 -23.35
N PRO A 339 -2.41 14.22 -22.45
CA PRO A 339 -3.71 14.85 -22.62
C PRO A 339 -3.56 16.38 -22.72
N PRO A 340 -4.17 17.03 -23.74
CA PRO A 340 -3.96 18.44 -24.00
C PRO A 340 -4.52 19.30 -22.85
N GLY A 341 -3.77 20.33 -22.46
CA GLY A 341 -4.21 21.32 -21.47
C GLY A 341 -4.00 20.94 -20.01
N LEU A 342 -3.47 19.74 -19.73
CA LEU A 342 -3.01 19.36 -18.40
C LEU A 342 -1.57 19.82 -18.18
N LYS A 343 -1.28 20.34 -16.98
CA LYS A 343 0.08 20.73 -16.58
C LYS A 343 0.50 19.89 -15.39
N TYR A 344 1.50 19.03 -15.58
CA TYR A 344 2.11 18.28 -14.49
C TYR A 344 2.97 19.19 -13.61
N ILE A 345 2.87 19.02 -12.29
CA ILE A 345 3.69 19.72 -11.30
C ILE A 345 4.35 18.66 -10.43
N HIS A 346 5.64 18.43 -10.69
CA HIS A 346 6.42 17.46 -9.93
C HIS A 346 6.67 17.93 -8.50
N ASN A 347 6.60 17.01 -7.55
CA ASN A 347 6.99 17.20 -6.16
C ASN A 347 7.84 16.01 -5.73
N GLU A 348 9.13 16.25 -5.50
CA GLU A 348 10.10 15.20 -5.21
C GLU A 348 9.79 14.44 -3.91
N SER A 349 9.33 15.14 -2.87
CA SER A 349 8.95 14.50 -1.61
C SER A 349 7.73 13.57 -1.78
N PHE A 350 6.81 13.92 -2.68
CA PHE A 350 5.68 13.04 -2.99
C PHE A 350 6.14 11.86 -3.83
N ALA A 351 6.97 12.09 -4.85
CA ALA A 351 7.52 11.00 -5.65
C ALA A 351 8.29 10.00 -4.77
N GLN A 352 9.15 10.47 -3.86
CA GLN A 352 9.90 9.63 -2.91
C GLN A 352 8.97 8.71 -2.10
N ARG A 353 7.85 9.25 -1.57
CA ARG A 353 6.81 8.43 -0.91
C ARG A 353 6.34 7.30 -1.83
N GLY A 354 5.99 7.62 -3.08
CA GLY A 354 5.52 6.61 -4.03
C GLY A 354 6.52 5.49 -4.27
N TRP A 355 7.83 5.79 -4.21
CA TRP A 355 8.88 4.78 -4.25
C TRP A 355 8.96 3.96 -2.95
N GLU A 356 8.84 4.58 -1.79
CA GLU A 356 8.99 3.94 -0.47
C GLU A 356 7.80 3.07 -0.04
N ILE A 357 6.57 3.38 -0.48
CA ILE A 357 5.34 2.67 -0.05
C ILE A 357 4.46 2.24 -1.23
N SER A 358 5.09 1.77 -2.31
CA SER A 358 4.41 1.62 -3.60
C SER A 358 3.22 0.67 -3.56
N GLN A 359 3.34 -0.46 -2.88
CA GLN A 359 2.26 -1.45 -2.85
C GLN A 359 1.11 -0.98 -1.96
N THR A 360 1.40 -0.35 -0.80
CA THR A 360 0.38 0.28 0.07
C THR A 360 -0.36 1.42 -0.62
N MET A 361 0.35 2.28 -1.36
CA MET A 361 -0.26 3.33 -2.19
C MET A 361 -1.24 2.78 -3.21
N ARG A 362 -0.96 1.59 -3.75
CA ARG A 362 -1.82 0.95 -4.74
C ARG A 362 -3.00 0.21 -4.11
N MET A 363 -2.92 -0.16 -2.83
CA MET A 363 -4.07 -0.72 -2.11
C MET A 363 -5.22 0.29 -1.96
N PHE A 364 -4.90 1.59 -1.90
CA PHE A 364 -5.88 2.63 -1.58
C PHE A 364 -5.63 3.90 -2.40
N THR A 365 -6.61 4.28 -3.22
CA THR A 365 -6.54 5.44 -4.13
C THR A 365 -6.17 6.76 -3.44
N LEU A 366 -6.46 6.92 -2.15
CA LEU A 366 -6.18 8.14 -1.40
C LEU A 366 -4.98 8.04 -0.46
N SER A 367 -4.24 6.93 -0.33
CA SER A 367 -3.31 6.72 0.81
C SER A 367 -1.96 7.46 0.80
N GLY A 368 -1.92 8.68 0.26
CA GLY A 368 -0.71 9.37 -0.16
C GLY A 368 -0.25 10.55 0.69
N ALA A 369 -0.54 10.66 1.98
CA ALA A 369 -0.01 11.78 2.77
C ALA A 369 1.24 11.37 3.56
N TYR A 370 2.46 11.44 2.99
CA TYR A 370 3.72 11.15 3.70
C TYR A 370 3.92 12.14 4.87
N ARG A 371 4.52 13.30 4.59
CA ARG A 371 4.52 14.46 5.47
C ARG A 371 3.60 15.52 4.86
N PRO A 372 2.28 15.42 5.07
CA PRO A 372 1.35 16.29 4.39
C PRO A 372 1.40 17.72 4.90
N GLU A 373 0.94 18.65 4.07
CA GLU A 373 0.44 19.93 4.58
C GLU A 373 -0.92 19.66 5.26
N LEU A 374 -1.11 20.17 6.48
CA LEU A 374 -2.37 20.01 7.18
C LEU A 374 -3.32 21.18 6.92
N LYS A 375 -4.54 20.85 6.52
CA LYS A 375 -5.70 21.75 6.56
C LYS A 375 -6.52 21.44 7.80
N TRP A 376 -7.17 22.45 8.35
CA TRP A 376 -8.00 22.26 9.53
C TRP A 376 -9.14 23.26 9.61
N THR A 377 -10.18 22.87 10.35
CA THR A 377 -11.32 23.72 10.71
C THR A 377 -11.61 23.57 12.19
N ALA A 378 -11.88 24.68 12.90
CA ALA A 378 -12.42 24.61 14.26
C ALA A 378 -13.92 24.27 14.18
N LEU A 379 -14.33 23.17 14.81
CA LEU A 379 -15.73 22.75 14.87
C LEU A 379 -16.44 23.35 16.09
N ALA A 380 -15.72 23.50 17.19
CA ALA A 380 -16.12 24.19 18.41
C ALA A 380 -14.87 24.68 19.14
N ASP A 381 -15.03 25.30 20.32
CA ASP A 381 -13.90 25.76 21.11
C ASP A 381 -12.97 24.57 21.48
N GLY A 382 -11.68 24.72 21.16
CA GLY A 382 -10.62 23.69 21.17
C GLY A 382 -11.01 22.29 20.64
N ILE A 383 -11.90 22.23 19.65
CA ILE A 383 -12.16 21.03 18.86
C ILE A 383 -11.83 21.34 17.41
N HIS A 384 -10.80 20.67 16.89
CA HIS A 384 -10.28 20.92 15.55
C HIS A 384 -10.34 19.66 14.70
N TYR A 385 -10.68 19.84 13.43
CA TYR A 385 -10.83 18.75 12.49
C TYR A 385 -9.87 18.94 11.32
N LEU A 386 -8.90 18.05 11.25
CA LEU A 386 -7.71 18.16 10.39
C LEU A 386 -7.84 17.23 9.20
N SER A 387 -7.32 17.64 8.05
CA SER A 387 -7.12 16.81 6.87
C SER A 387 -5.75 17.05 6.26
N ALA A 388 -5.29 16.10 5.45
CA ALA A 388 -4.01 16.19 4.76
C ALA A 388 -4.12 16.77 3.35
N LEU A 389 -3.03 17.37 2.86
CA LEU A 389 -2.76 17.66 1.46
C LEU A 389 -1.43 16.98 1.03
N PRO A 390 -1.46 16.11 0.00
CA PRO A 390 -2.63 15.69 -0.77
C PRO A 390 -3.62 14.94 0.12
N LEU A 391 -4.89 14.91 -0.30
CA LEU A 391 -5.95 14.30 0.50
C LEU A 391 -5.64 12.82 0.72
N ASP A 392 -5.59 12.41 2.00
CA ASP A 392 -5.36 11.02 2.40
C ASP A 392 -6.64 10.21 2.61
N GLY A 393 -7.78 10.87 2.48
CA GLY A 393 -9.10 10.30 2.76
C GLY A 393 -9.46 10.28 4.24
N ILE A 394 -8.57 10.71 5.15
CA ILE A 394 -8.78 10.56 6.59
C ILE A 394 -8.70 11.89 7.32
N TYR A 395 -9.79 12.25 7.96
CA TYR A 395 -9.80 13.40 8.86
C TYR A 395 -9.45 12.98 10.29
N THR A 396 -8.65 13.80 10.97
CA THR A 396 -8.21 13.57 12.35
C THR A 396 -8.85 14.61 13.25
N LEU A 397 -9.47 14.18 14.36
CA LEU A 397 -10.10 15.09 15.32
C LEU A 397 -9.16 15.34 16.50
N ILE A 398 -8.97 16.62 16.85
CA ILE A 398 -8.16 17.07 17.98
C ILE A 398 -9.10 17.67 19.02
N VAL A 399 -9.01 17.17 20.24
CA VAL A 399 -9.81 17.65 21.38
C VAL A 399 -8.86 18.17 22.46
N GLU A 400 -8.90 19.48 22.69
CA GLU A 400 -8.18 20.12 23.78
C GLU A 400 -8.88 19.83 25.12
N GLN A 401 -8.12 19.37 26.11
CA GLN A 401 -8.56 19.16 27.49
C GLN A 401 -7.75 20.06 28.44
N GLU A 402 -8.12 20.17 29.71
CA GLU A 402 -7.41 20.95 30.72
C GLU A 402 -5.95 20.50 30.85
N ASN A 403 -5.73 19.18 30.91
CA ASN A 403 -4.43 18.56 31.18
C ASN A 403 -3.66 18.10 29.93
N GLY A 404 -4.23 18.23 28.73
CA GLY A 404 -3.61 17.68 27.53
C GLY A 404 -4.47 17.77 26.29
N VAL A 405 -4.12 16.94 25.30
CA VAL A 405 -4.81 16.84 24.02
C VAL A 405 -5.11 15.38 23.72
N VAL A 406 -6.36 15.09 23.37
CA VAL A 406 -6.81 13.79 22.87
C VAL A 406 -6.88 13.87 21.34
N VAL A 407 -6.26 12.89 20.68
CA VAL A 407 -6.30 12.73 19.22
C VAL A 407 -7.20 11.54 18.89
N ILE A 408 -8.15 11.74 17.99
CA ILE A 408 -9.03 10.67 17.47
C ILE A 408 -8.75 10.52 15.98
N GLU A 409 -8.50 9.28 15.58
CA GLU A 409 -8.12 8.82 14.25
C GLU A 409 -6.72 9.29 13.79
N PRO A 410 -5.66 8.47 14.00
CA PRO A 410 -4.30 8.82 13.59
C PRO A 410 -4.11 8.88 12.07
N GLY A 411 -4.90 8.10 11.32
CA GLY A 411 -4.76 7.98 9.87
C GLY A 411 -3.82 6.87 9.42
N MET A 412 -3.54 6.86 8.11
CA MET A 412 -2.87 5.79 7.39
C MET A 412 -1.35 5.65 7.65
N ASN A 413 -0.67 6.66 8.19
CA ASN A 413 0.78 6.57 8.33
C ASN A 413 1.34 7.46 9.44
N ASP A 414 2.48 7.02 9.97
CA ASP A 414 3.19 7.68 11.06
C ASP A 414 3.67 9.09 10.70
N LEU A 415 4.03 9.35 9.44
CA LEU A 415 4.59 10.64 9.08
C LEU A 415 3.53 11.76 9.04
N LYS A 416 2.26 11.44 8.78
CA LYS A 416 1.13 12.33 9.06
C LYS A 416 1.03 12.65 10.54
N GLY A 417 1.11 11.63 11.41
CA GLY A 417 1.02 11.80 12.86
C GLY A 417 2.08 12.76 13.40
N GLU A 418 3.30 12.73 12.86
CA GLU A 418 4.34 13.71 13.21
C GLU A 418 3.96 15.16 12.82
N GLU A 419 3.34 15.37 11.66
CA GLU A 419 2.88 16.71 11.26
C GLU A 419 1.69 17.17 12.12
N VAL A 420 0.81 16.25 12.53
CA VAL A 420 -0.29 16.54 13.46
C VAL A 420 0.26 16.94 14.83
N ALA A 421 1.25 16.22 15.37
CA ALA A 421 1.90 16.57 16.63
C ALA A 421 2.53 17.98 16.58
N LYS A 422 3.25 18.30 15.50
CA LYS A 422 3.78 19.67 15.27
C LYS A 422 2.68 20.72 15.25
N TRP A 423 1.57 20.43 14.58
CA TRP A 423 0.42 21.33 14.53
C TRP A 423 -0.17 21.55 15.94
N ILE A 424 -0.31 20.49 16.74
CA ILE A 424 -0.81 20.57 18.12
C ILE A 424 0.08 21.50 18.94
N TYR A 425 1.39 21.29 18.96
CA TYR A 425 2.30 22.13 19.75
C TYR A 425 2.38 23.59 19.29
N ALA A 426 2.11 23.85 18.00
CA ALA A 426 2.06 25.20 17.46
C ALA A 426 0.75 25.94 17.82
N ASN A 427 -0.38 25.23 17.92
CA ASN A 427 -1.70 25.85 18.09
C ASN A 427 -2.28 25.72 19.50
N ILE A 428 -1.83 24.71 20.27
CA ILE A 428 -2.26 24.40 21.63
C ILE A 428 -0.99 24.27 22.52
N PRO A 429 -0.25 25.37 22.74
CA PRO A 429 1.05 25.31 23.38
C PRO A 429 0.94 24.91 24.86
N ASN A 430 1.95 24.19 25.36
CA ASN A 430 2.12 23.73 26.75
C ASN A 430 1.18 22.59 27.19
N LYS A 431 0.38 22.01 26.30
CA LYS A 431 -0.42 20.82 26.59
C LYS A 431 0.21 19.60 25.91
N PRO A 432 0.51 18.52 26.66
CA PRO A 432 1.01 17.29 26.06
C PRO A 432 -0.09 16.57 25.29
N ILE A 433 0.29 15.75 24.33
CA ILE A 433 -0.62 14.78 23.72
C ILE A 433 -0.76 13.62 24.72
N THR A 434 -1.96 13.38 25.22
CA THR A 434 -2.19 12.42 26.30
C THR A 434 -2.80 11.12 25.82
N HIS A 435 -3.60 11.16 24.75
CA HIS A 435 -4.27 9.96 24.23
C HIS A 435 -4.32 9.97 22.71
N ILE A 436 -4.26 8.77 22.12
CA ILE A 436 -4.58 8.50 20.73
C ILE A 436 -5.63 7.39 20.65
N ILE A 437 -6.68 7.63 19.84
CA ILE A 437 -7.82 6.73 19.68
C ILE A 437 -8.00 6.43 18.18
N PRO A 438 -7.45 5.34 17.63
CA PRO A 438 -7.88 4.86 16.33
C PRO A 438 -9.26 4.21 16.45
N THR A 439 -10.15 4.44 15.49
CA THR A 439 -11.50 3.87 15.58
C THR A 439 -11.50 2.36 15.37
N HIS A 440 -10.58 1.84 14.55
CA HIS A 440 -10.36 0.41 14.31
C HIS A 440 -9.02 0.18 13.56
N HIS A 441 -8.63 -1.08 13.40
CA HIS A 441 -7.32 -1.51 12.88
C HIS A 441 -7.08 -1.34 11.38
N HIS A 442 -8.10 -1.06 10.56
CA HIS A 442 -7.88 -0.91 9.12
C HIS A 442 -6.80 0.14 8.88
N ASN A 443 -5.93 -0.12 7.90
CA ASN A 443 -4.68 0.64 7.78
C ASN A 443 -4.93 2.16 7.75
N ASP A 444 -5.98 2.61 7.07
CA ASP A 444 -6.35 4.03 6.98
C ASP A 444 -6.75 4.67 8.31
N HIS A 445 -7.13 3.87 9.29
CA HIS A 445 -7.58 4.30 10.61
C HIS A 445 -6.53 4.05 11.69
N GLY A 446 -5.84 2.91 11.67
CA GLY A 446 -4.97 2.45 12.75
C GLY A 446 -3.47 2.54 12.52
N ALA A 447 -3.00 2.74 11.29
CA ALA A 447 -1.57 2.58 11.01
C ALA A 447 -0.69 3.70 11.61
N GLY A 448 -1.18 4.94 11.71
CA GLY A 448 -0.39 6.11 12.11
C GLY A 448 -0.21 6.34 13.62
N ILE A 449 -0.34 5.33 14.47
CA ILE A 449 -0.32 5.51 15.93
C ILE A 449 1.07 5.82 16.51
N ARG A 450 2.15 5.33 15.90
CA ARG A 450 3.49 5.28 16.54
C ARG A 450 4.06 6.66 16.92
N PRO A 451 3.85 7.75 16.17
CA PRO A 451 4.27 9.08 16.57
C PRO A 451 3.66 9.54 17.89
N TYR A 452 2.38 9.23 18.12
CA TYR A 452 1.70 9.65 19.35
C TYR A 452 2.22 8.85 20.55
N ILE A 453 2.57 7.57 20.35
CA ILE A 453 3.25 6.77 21.37
C ILE A 453 4.63 7.36 21.69
N ALA A 454 5.37 7.85 20.68
CA ALA A 454 6.64 8.52 20.89
C ALA A 454 6.50 9.85 21.68
N GLU A 455 5.34 10.50 21.58
CA GLU A 455 4.98 11.68 22.38
C GLU A 455 4.50 11.33 23.81
N GLY A 456 4.37 10.03 24.12
CA GLY A 456 3.95 9.52 25.43
C GLY A 456 2.43 9.42 25.61
N ALA A 457 1.66 9.39 24.53
CA ALA A 457 0.21 9.24 24.58
C ALA A 457 -0.21 7.80 24.91
N ASP A 458 -1.27 7.66 25.73
CA ASP A 458 -1.93 6.39 25.97
C ASP A 458 -2.76 6.00 24.75
N LEU A 459 -2.60 4.76 24.28
CA LEU A 459 -3.38 4.22 23.18
C LEU A 459 -4.68 3.63 23.71
N VAL A 460 -5.83 4.10 23.22
CA VAL A 460 -7.15 3.56 23.59
C VAL A 460 -7.77 2.87 22.39
N VAL A 461 -8.00 1.56 22.51
CA VAL A 461 -8.46 0.69 21.42
C VAL A 461 -9.47 -0.30 21.97
N HIS A 462 -10.27 -0.95 21.11
CA HIS A 462 -11.06 -2.10 21.55
C HIS A 462 -10.13 -3.22 22.07
N GLU A 463 -10.55 -3.96 23.10
CA GLU A 463 -9.69 -4.98 23.74
C GLU A 463 -9.19 -6.06 22.76
N SER A 464 -9.97 -6.36 21.72
CA SER A 464 -9.60 -7.33 20.67
C SER A 464 -8.42 -6.89 19.81
N ALA A 465 -8.04 -5.61 19.82
CA ALA A 465 -6.93 -5.05 19.03
C ALA A 465 -5.65 -4.81 19.85
N VAL A 466 -5.67 -5.05 21.17
CA VAL A 466 -4.52 -4.77 22.05
C VAL A 466 -3.25 -5.47 21.55
N ASP A 467 -3.31 -6.78 21.27
CA ASP A 467 -2.15 -7.54 20.81
C ASP A 467 -1.63 -7.06 19.44
N PHE A 468 -2.53 -6.65 18.55
CA PHE A 468 -2.18 -6.13 17.23
C PHE A 468 -1.39 -4.82 17.35
N TYR A 469 -1.93 -3.85 18.09
CA TYR A 469 -1.24 -2.57 18.28
C TYR A 469 0.03 -2.71 19.11
N GLN A 470 0.06 -3.64 20.07
CA GLN A 470 1.27 -3.97 20.82
C GLN A 470 2.38 -4.46 19.88
N ALA A 471 2.05 -5.29 18.89
CA ALA A 471 2.99 -5.74 17.87
C ALA A 471 3.42 -4.60 16.93
N GLN A 472 2.49 -3.73 16.51
CA GLN A 472 2.78 -2.57 15.67
C GLN A 472 3.71 -1.56 16.37
N ILE A 473 3.53 -1.32 17.67
CA ILE A 473 4.41 -0.45 18.47
C ILE A 473 5.81 -1.06 18.58
N ASN A 474 5.88 -2.38 18.80
CA ASN A 474 7.13 -3.09 19.00
C ASN A 474 7.77 -3.67 17.74
N ARG A 475 7.32 -3.25 16.54
CA ARG A 475 7.96 -3.68 15.30
C ARG A 475 9.46 -3.31 15.28
N PRO A 476 10.29 -4.07 14.54
CA PRO A 476 11.68 -3.71 14.33
C PRO A 476 11.84 -2.28 13.78
N LYS A 477 12.96 -1.67 14.13
CA LYS A 477 13.33 -0.36 13.59
C LYS A 477 13.48 -0.47 12.08
N SER A 478 12.80 0.42 11.35
CA SER A 478 12.86 0.45 9.89
C SER A 478 14.23 0.94 9.40
N SER A 479 14.64 0.49 8.22
CA SER A 479 15.78 1.00 7.45
C SER A 479 15.33 1.78 6.22
N VAL A 480 14.07 1.61 5.78
CA VAL A 480 13.47 2.34 4.67
C VAL A 480 12.93 3.71 5.11
N VAL A 481 12.07 3.76 6.13
CA VAL A 481 11.46 5.00 6.65
C VAL A 481 11.59 5.07 8.17
N ILE A 482 12.30 6.07 8.67
CA ILE A 482 12.48 6.30 10.11
C ILE A 482 11.37 7.19 10.68
N ASP A 483 10.45 6.62 11.46
CA ASP A 483 9.41 7.34 12.20
C ASP A 483 9.90 7.90 13.56
N ALA A 484 9.02 8.58 14.30
CA ALA A 484 9.32 9.18 15.59
C ALA A 484 9.70 8.18 16.69
N LEU A 485 9.05 7.02 16.71
CA LEU A 485 9.30 6.00 17.71
C LEU A 485 10.62 5.24 17.44
N ASP A 486 11.01 5.11 16.17
CA ASP A 486 12.30 4.57 15.74
C ASP A 486 13.50 5.46 16.10
N ARG A 487 13.25 6.73 16.47
CA ARG A 487 14.26 7.69 16.94
C ARG A 487 14.46 7.67 18.46
N LEU A 488 13.65 6.94 19.22
CA LEU A 488 13.80 6.82 20.67
C LEU A 488 14.76 5.68 21.04
N ASP A 489 15.67 5.95 21.98
CA ASP A 489 16.63 4.97 22.51
C ASP A 489 16.00 4.06 23.59
N ASP A 490 14.93 4.52 24.24
CA ASP A 490 14.20 3.79 25.29
C ASP A 490 12.68 3.82 24.99
N ARG A 491 12.05 2.64 25.02
CA ARG A 491 10.63 2.41 24.70
C ARG A 491 9.79 1.99 25.93
N ASN A 492 10.30 2.11 27.15
CA ASN A 492 9.81 1.36 28.32
C ASN A 492 8.47 1.80 28.98
N ASN A 493 7.65 2.67 28.39
CA ASN A 493 6.44 3.19 29.06
C ASN A 493 5.18 3.26 28.16
N GLU A 494 5.03 2.35 27.21
CA GLU A 494 3.79 2.28 26.42
C GLU A 494 2.59 1.80 27.25
N VAL A 495 1.47 2.52 27.14
CA VAL A 495 0.19 2.17 27.79
C VAL A 495 -0.84 1.93 26.70
N ILE A 496 -1.42 0.72 26.69
CA ILE A 496 -2.52 0.35 25.82
C ILE A 496 -3.73 0.03 26.68
N THR A 497 -4.78 0.83 26.54
CA THR A 497 -6.07 0.64 27.20
C THR A 497 -7.03 -0.09 26.26
N GLY A 498 -7.41 -1.31 26.63
CA GLY A 498 -8.45 -2.08 25.95
C GLY A 498 -9.84 -1.69 26.46
N VAL A 499 -10.70 -1.18 25.57
CA VAL A 499 -12.12 -0.92 25.83
C VAL A 499 -12.87 -2.25 25.78
N SER A 500 -13.55 -2.58 26.87
CA SER A 500 -14.35 -3.80 26.98
C SER A 500 -15.60 -3.70 26.10
N PRO A 501 -16.13 -4.82 25.55
CA PRO A 501 -17.37 -4.84 24.77
C PRO A 501 -18.60 -4.32 25.53
N ASP A 502 -18.60 -4.40 26.86
CA ASP A 502 -19.78 -4.12 27.69
C ASP A 502 -19.78 -2.72 28.33
N GLU A 503 -18.62 -2.08 28.41
CA GLU A 503 -18.45 -0.83 29.17
C GLU A 503 -17.61 0.21 28.40
N PRO A 504 -18.09 1.47 28.30
CA PRO A 504 -17.31 2.52 27.66
C PRO A 504 -16.12 2.95 28.54
N TYR A 505 -15.06 3.42 27.89
CA TYR A 505 -13.92 4.04 28.56
C TYR A 505 -14.08 5.56 28.58
N VAL A 506 -13.74 6.20 29.70
CA VAL A 506 -13.90 7.66 29.88
C VAL A 506 -12.54 8.30 30.12
N ILE A 507 -12.21 9.28 29.28
CA ILE A 507 -11.11 10.22 29.48
C ILE A 507 -11.71 11.47 30.11
N ASP A 508 -11.58 11.56 31.43
CA ASP A 508 -12.19 12.62 32.24
C ASP A 508 -11.61 14.00 31.91
N ASP A 509 -12.50 14.98 31.77
CA ASP A 509 -12.16 16.40 31.67
C ASP A 509 -13.38 17.25 32.09
N PRO A 510 -13.20 18.38 32.80
CA PRO A 510 -14.32 19.21 33.24
C PRO A 510 -15.09 19.89 32.09
N GLU A 511 -14.46 20.11 30.93
CA GLU A 511 -15.03 20.88 29.82
C GLU A 511 -15.35 20.03 28.59
N ARG A 512 -14.49 19.06 28.26
CA ARG A 512 -14.54 18.21 27.06
C ARG A 512 -14.16 16.76 27.41
N PRO A 513 -14.96 16.06 28.24
CA PRO A 513 -14.73 14.64 28.49
C PRO A 513 -14.89 13.86 27.18
N VAL A 514 -14.01 12.90 26.94
CA VAL A 514 -14.07 12.02 25.78
C VAL A 514 -14.46 10.62 26.25
N ILE A 515 -15.50 10.05 25.65
CA ILE A 515 -16.03 8.73 26.02
C ILE A 515 -15.94 7.81 24.81
N VAL A 516 -15.23 6.69 24.94
CA VAL A 516 -15.01 5.71 23.87
C VAL A 516 -15.93 4.52 24.09
N TYR A 517 -16.80 4.27 23.11
CA TYR A 517 -17.77 3.18 23.13
C TYR A 517 -17.32 2.05 22.19
N PRO A 518 -17.37 0.78 22.62
CA PRO A 518 -17.24 -0.35 21.71
C PRO A 518 -18.47 -0.42 20.78
N VAL A 519 -18.30 -0.94 19.57
CA VAL A 519 -19.43 -1.14 18.65
C VAL A 519 -19.40 -2.52 18.01
N LEU A 520 -20.38 -3.36 18.35
CA LEU A 520 -20.59 -4.63 17.65
C LEU A 520 -21.23 -4.39 16.29
N ASN A 521 -20.55 -4.77 15.20
CA ASN A 521 -20.98 -4.45 13.85
C ASN A 521 -20.65 -5.57 12.85
N GLY A 522 -20.62 -5.26 11.54
CA GLY A 522 -20.27 -6.18 10.44
C GLY A 522 -19.23 -5.55 9.50
N HIS A 523 -18.30 -4.79 10.05
CA HIS A 523 -17.16 -4.16 9.38
C HIS A 523 -15.85 -4.71 9.96
N THR A 524 -15.65 -4.55 11.27
CA THR A 524 -14.54 -5.16 12.04
C THR A 524 -14.93 -5.55 13.48
N GLU A 525 -14.13 -6.44 14.09
CA GLU A 525 -14.29 -6.92 15.47
C GLU A 525 -13.86 -5.91 16.55
N ASP A 526 -13.16 -4.84 16.17
CA ASP A 526 -12.48 -3.91 17.08
C ASP A 526 -12.98 -2.47 16.97
N MET A 527 -14.16 -2.27 16.38
CA MET A 527 -14.69 -0.94 16.13
C MET A 527 -15.01 -0.21 17.44
N THR A 528 -14.59 1.05 17.51
CA THR A 528 -14.96 2.00 18.55
C THR A 528 -15.46 3.31 17.95
N VAL A 529 -16.23 4.06 18.75
CA VAL A 529 -16.66 5.44 18.45
C VAL A 529 -16.40 6.34 19.65
N ALA A 530 -16.06 7.61 19.43
CA ALA A 530 -15.66 8.54 20.48
C ALA A 530 -16.63 9.73 20.58
N LEU A 531 -17.30 9.88 21.73
CA LEU A 531 -18.17 11.01 22.05
C LEU A 531 -17.39 12.11 22.77
N ILE A 532 -17.56 13.35 22.34
CA ILE A 532 -17.15 14.53 23.08
C ILE A 532 -18.38 15.04 23.83
N GLY A 533 -18.42 14.78 25.14
CA GLY A 533 -19.66 14.82 25.93
C GLY A 533 -20.40 16.15 25.93
N ASN A 534 -19.77 17.24 26.34
CA ASN A 534 -20.47 18.52 26.53
C ASN A 534 -20.92 19.21 25.23
N VAL A 535 -20.39 18.80 24.08
CA VAL A 535 -20.82 19.26 22.75
C VAL A 535 -21.64 18.22 21.99
N ASN A 536 -21.90 17.04 22.60
CA ASN A 536 -22.68 15.95 22.02
C ASN A 536 -22.22 15.57 20.59
N MET A 537 -20.91 15.55 20.36
CA MET A 537 -20.30 15.29 19.06
C MET A 537 -19.71 13.88 19.05
N LEU A 538 -20.21 13.00 18.19
CA LEU A 538 -19.77 11.62 18.07
C LEU A 538 -18.91 11.44 16.82
N TYR A 539 -17.65 11.07 17.02
CA TYR A 539 -16.75 10.63 15.98
C TYR A 539 -16.92 9.13 15.75
N ALA A 540 -17.41 8.73 14.58
CA ALA A 540 -17.86 7.37 14.32
C ALA A 540 -17.04 6.61 13.26
N GLY A 541 -15.85 7.10 12.90
CA GLY A 541 -14.95 6.41 11.97
C GLY A 541 -15.62 6.05 10.65
N ASP A 542 -15.52 4.76 10.28
CA ASP A 542 -16.18 4.14 9.12
C ASP A 542 -17.68 3.83 9.30
N LEU A 543 -18.18 3.82 10.53
CA LEU A 543 -19.62 3.62 10.77
C LEU A 543 -20.43 4.85 10.34
N TYR A 544 -19.80 6.02 10.43
CA TYR A 544 -20.21 7.18 9.66
C TYR A 544 -19.84 6.92 8.20
N VAL A 545 -20.78 6.37 7.43
CA VAL A 545 -20.53 6.18 6.01
C VAL A 545 -20.64 7.53 5.32
N SER A 546 -19.65 7.91 4.51
CA SER A 546 -19.70 9.12 3.67
C SER A 546 -20.97 9.22 2.83
N GLY A 547 -21.64 8.08 2.59
CA GLY A 547 -22.99 8.02 2.03
C GLY A 547 -24.02 8.89 2.74
N VAL A 548 -24.00 9.02 4.07
CA VAL A 548 -24.96 9.87 4.82
C VAL A 548 -24.76 11.35 4.45
N ALA A 549 -23.54 11.87 4.62
CA ALA A 549 -23.23 13.25 4.26
C ALA A 549 -23.33 13.52 2.76
N ARG A 550 -22.89 12.60 1.91
CA ARG A 550 -22.96 12.75 0.45
C ARG A 550 -24.40 12.77 -0.05
N ASP A 551 -25.25 11.85 0.43
CA ASP A 551 -26.65 11.78 0.03
C ASP A 551 -27.38 13.05 0.54
N LYS A 552 -27.07 13.52 1.76
CA LYS A 552 -27.51 14.83 2.29
C LYS A 552 -27.10 16.01 1.40
N ARG A 553 -25.80 16.16 1.09
CA ARG A 553 -25.30 17.25 0.22
C ARG A 553 -25.94 17.28 -1.15
N SER A 554 -26.03 16.10 -1.76
CA SER A 554 -26.52 15.98 -3.13
C SER A 554 -28.04 16.05 -3.21
N GLY A 555 -28.75 15.88 -2.08
CA GLY A 555 -30.20 15.68 -2.05
C GLY A 555 -30.64 14.38 -2.73
N THR A 556 -29.70 13.45 -2.97
CA THR A 556 -30.00 12.20 -3.65
C THR A 556 -30.71 11.26 -2.69
N LYS A 557 -31.92 10.84 -3.04
CA LYS A 557 -32.61 9.77 -2.33
C LYS A 557 -32.24 8.42 -2.92
N ARG A 558 -32.12 7.40 -2.08
CA ARG A 558 -31.93 6.02 -2.55
C ARG A 558 -33.09 5.60 -3.45
N GLY A 559 -32.76 4.84 -4.49
CA GLY A 559 -33.78 4.27 -5.37
C GLY A 559 -34.62 3.21 -4.65
N PRO A 560 -35.84 2.91 -5.14
CA PRO A 560 -36.66 1.85 -4.56
C PRO A 560 -35.89 0.53 -4.58
N ASN A 561 -35.84 -0.16 -3.44
CA ASN A 561 -35.11 -1.42 -3.18
C ASN A 561 -33.59 -1.32 -2.94
N VAL A 562 -33.02 -0.12 -2.84
CA VAL A 562 -31.63 0.04 -2.38
C VAL A 562 -31.61 0.16 -0.86
N VAL A 563 -31.01 -0.82 -0.17
CA VAL A 563 -30.92 -0.83 1.30
C VAL A 563 -29.86 0.17 1.81
N PRO A 564 -30.02 0.72 3.03
CA PRO A 564 -28.96 1.49 3.67
C PRO A 564 -27.73 0.61 3.95
N TYR A 565 -26.58 1.26 4.15
CA TYR A 565 -25.35 0.54 4.50
C TYR A 565 -25.46 -0.05 5.89
N HIS A 566 -24.99 -1.29 6.06
CA HIS A 566 -24.93 -1.96 7.36
C HIS A 566 -24.21 -1.11 8.43
N SER A 567 -23.12 -0.42 8.09
CA SER A 567 -22.37 0.41 9.06
C SER A 567 -23.22 1.56 9.64
N ALA A 568 -24.11 2.17 8.84
CA ALA A 568 -25.04 3.19 9.34
C ALA A 568 -26.10 2.60 10.29
N ILE A 569 -26.55 1.37 10.02
CA ILE A 569 -27.46 0.63 10.91
C ILE A 569 -26.75 0.35 12.24
N SER A 570 -25.52 -0.20 12.21
CA SER A 570 -24.74 -0.49 13.41
C SER A 570 -24.44 0.76 14.25
N LEU A 571 -24.18 1.91 13.62
CA LEU A 571 -24.03 3.19 14.33
C LEU A 571 -25.28 3.55 15.13
N ASN A 572 -26.46 3.44 14.50
CA ASN A 572 -27.74 3.73 15.15
C ASN A 572 -28.08 2.72 16.26
N GLU A 573 -27.73 1.44 16.08
CA GLU A 573 -27.86 0.43 17.13
C GLU A 573 -27.00 0.77 18.34
N ALA A 574 -25.73 1.12 18.15
CA ALA A 574 -24.82 1.52 19.21
C ALA A 574 -25.28 2.79 19.94
N ILE A 575 -25.74 3.81 19.22
CA ILE A 575 -26.29 5.04 19.81
C ILE A 575 -27.46 4.73 20.76
N LYS A 576 -28.34 3.80 20.37
CA LYS A 576 -29.49 3.39 21.19
C LYS A 576 -29.09 2.54 22.37
N GLU A 577 -28.18 1.59 22.15
CA GLU A 577 -27.69 0.66 23.18
C GLU A 577 -27.05 1.41 24.34
N PHE A 578 -26.13 2.33 24.04
CA PHE A 578 -25.42 3.12 25.04
C PHE A 578 -26.09 4.44 25.40
N ASN A 579 -27.26 4.74 24.81
CA ASN A 579 -27.99 6.00 24.99
C ASN A 579 -27.07 7.23 24.77
N ILE A 580 -26.32 7.22 23.66
CA ILE A 580 -25.32 8.24 23.32
C ILE A 580 -26.03 9.54 22.89
N PRO A 581 -25.76 10.69 23.52
CA PRO A 581 -26.28 11.98 23.07
C PRO A 581 -25.47 12.47 21.84
N ALA A 582 -25.82 11.97 20.66
CA ALA A 582 -25.08 12.18 19.42
C ALA A 582 -25.71 13.27 18.52
N ASP A 583 -25.77 14.51 19.02
CA ASP A 583 -26.37 15.64 18.29
C ASP A 583 -25.65 15.94 16.97
N ILE A 584 -24.33 15.76 16.96
CA ILE A 584 -23.45 15.97 15.80
C ILE A 584 -22.69 14.67 15.53
N LEU A 585 -22.74 14.18 14.30
CA LEU A 585 -22.04 12.99 13.82
C LEU A 585 -20.95 13.38 12.82
N LEU A 586 -19.77 12.82 13.01
CA LEU A 586 -18.59 12.96 12.14
C LEU A 586 -18.00 11.58 11.84
N GLY A 587 -17.15 11.47 10.82
CA GLY A 587 -16.38 10.27 10.56
C GLY A 587 -15.09 10.55 9.83
N SER A 588 -14.45 9.51 9.30
CA SER A 588 -13.07 9.65 8.81
C SER A 588 -12.99 10.07 7.35
N HIS A 589 -14.04 9.82 6.56
CA HIS A 589 -13.99 9.98 5.09
C HIS A 589 -14.80 11.16 4.53
N ASP A 590 -15.29 12.07 5.38
CA ASP A 590 -16.06 13.23 4.93
C ASP A 590 -15.93 14.42 5.88
N VAL A 591 -15.81 15.62 5.32
CA VAL A 591 -15.66 16.86 6.12
C VAL A 591 -16.96 17.28 6.81
N GLU A 592 -18.12 16.83 6.33
CA GLU A 592 -19.41 17.41 6.71
C GLU A 592 -20.03 16.78 7.96
N PRO A 593 -20.28 17.54 9.03
CA PRO A 593 -21.07 17.04 10.14
C PRO A 593 -22.54 16.81 9.74
N VAL A 594 -23.13 15.72 10.23
CA VAL A 594 -24.56 15.45 10.07
C VAL A 594 -25.24 15.32 11.43
N SER A 595 -26.55 15.52 11.49
CA SER A 595 -27.34 15.32 12.71
C SER A 595 -27.74 13.86 12.88
N TYR A 596 -28.13 13.47 14.09
CA TYR A 596 -28.74 12.15 14.29
C TYR A 596 -29.99 11.95 13.43
N GLN A 597 -30.80 12.99 13.21
CA GLN A 597 -31.96 12.90 12.32
C GLN A 597 -31.56 12.60 10.87
N ASP A 598 -30.46 13.19 10.37
CA ASP A 598 -29.94 12.87 9.03
C ASP A 598 -29.56 11.39 8.91
N LEU A 599 -29.00 10.80 9.97
CA LEU A 599 -28.72 9.35 10.02
C LEU A 599 -30.03 8.54 9.99
N ILE A 600 -31.04 8.93 10.77
CA ILE A 600 -32.34 8.25 10.78
C ILE A 600 -33.00 8.33 9.41
N ASP A 601 -33.04 9.51 8.80
CA ASP A 601 -33.57 9.73 7.46
C ASP A 601 -32.79 8.86 6.45
N TYR A 602 -31.45 8.81 6.56
CA TYR A 602 -30.62 7.90 5.78
C TYR A 602 -30.89 6.43 6.07
N ILE A 603 -31.43 6.00 7.21
CA ILE A 603 -31.75 4.58 7.42
C ILE A 603 -33.15 4.26 6.91
N THR A 604 -34.08 5.22 6.97
CA THR A 604 -35.50 4.99 6.69
C THR A 604 -35.97 5.36 5.28
N ASP A 605 -35.25 6.23 4.56
CA ASP A 605 -35.56 6.62 3.17
C ASP A 605 -35.42 5.45 2.17
#